data_AF-A0AAW2INV1-F1
#
_entry.id   AF-A0AAW2INV1-F1
#
_cell.length_a   1.000
_cell.length_b   1.000
_cell.length_c   1.000
_cell.angle_alpha   90.00
_cell.angle_beta   90.00
_cell.angle_gamma   90.00
#
_symmetry.space_group_name_H-M   'P 1'
#
loop_
_entity.id
_entity.type
_entity.pdbx_description
1 polymer ?
#
loop_
_entity_poly.entity_id
_entity_poly.type
_entity_poly.pdbx_seq_one_letter_code
_entity_poly.pdbx_strand_id
1 'polypeptide(L)'
;MSCFQMPDSFLRELESALVDFLWHGGEASKIHWKAWSKLCKLRKEGGLGFRLLKEHNLALLAKQALRVPFQTGTSLHNVISHRYFPGSTFLEARLGSSLIHLAVDLECKRLSAGIRWKIGN
;
A
#
# COMPACT_ATOMS: atom_id res chain seq x y z
N MET A 1 3.91 7.35 7.15
CA MET A 1 4.91 6.40 6.63
C MET A 1 4.32 5.00 6.74
N SER A 2 3.85 4.41 5.63
CA SER A 2 3.44 3.00 5.61
C SER A 2 4.50 2.27 4.80
N CYS A 3 5.44 1.62 5.49
CA CYS A 3 6.60 0.95 4.90
C CYS A 3 6.45 -0.58 4.91
N PHE A 4 5.27 -1.08 5.23
CA PHE A 4 4.99 -2.51 5.39
C PHE A 4 3.62 -2.86 4.81
N GLN A 5 3.57 -4.03 4.16
CA GLN A 5 2.31 -4.64 3.78
C GLN A 5 1.61 -5.13 5.04
N MET A 6 0.47 -4.53 5.35
CA MET A 6 -0.34 -4.93 6.49
C MET A 6 -1.01 -6.28 6.19
N PRO A 7 -1.13 -7.17 7.19
CA PRO A 7 -1.91 -8.39 7.04
C PRO A 7 -3.35 -8.09 6.63
N ASP A 8 -3.88 -8.87 5.69
CA ASP A 8 -5.25 -8.72 5.22
C ASP A 8 -6.29 -8.86 6.35
N SER A 9 -6.01 -9.69 7.37
CA SER A 9 -6.87 -9.82 8.56
C SER A 9 -6.97 -8.51 9.34
N PHE A 10 -5.82 -7.90 9.64
CA PHE A 10 -5.75 -6.63 10.35
C PHE A 10 -6.43 -5.50 9.58
N LEU A 11 -6.23 -5.45 8.25
CA LEU A 11 -6.92 -4.48 7.40
C LEU A 11 -8.44 -4.66 7.45
N ARG A 12 -8.94 -5.90 7.44
CA ARG A 12 -10.37 -6.20 7.57
C ARG A 12 -10.94 -5.82 8.93
N GLU A 13 -10.19 -6.05 10.01
CA GLU A 13 -10.59 -5.63 11.37
C GLU A 13 -10.70 -4.10 11.45
N LEU A 14 -9.74 -3.38 10.87
CA LEU A 14 -9.76 -1.92 10.77
C LEU A 14 -10.94 -1.43 9.93
N GLU A 15 -11.20 -2.05 8.77
CA GLU A 15 -12.37 -1.73 7.95
C GLU A 15 -13.67 -1.99 8.71
N SER A 16 -13.77 -3.08 9.47
CA SER A 16 -14.94 -3.36 10.33
C SER A 16 -15.11 -2.25 11.36
N ALA A 17 -14.05 -1.87 12.07
CA ALA A 17 -14.11 -0.79 13.06
C ALA A 17 -14.53 0.56 12.44
N LEU A 18 -14.10 0.86 11.21
CA LEU A 18 -14.51 2.05 10.48
C LEU A 18 -15.98 2.00 10.05
N VAL A 19 -16.42 0.84 9.54
CA VAL A 19 -17.82 0.57 9.19
C VAL A 19 -18.70 0.72 10.44
N ASP A 20 -18.25 0.16 11.56
CA ASP A 20 -18.94 0.24 12.83
C ASP A 20 -19.01 1.67 13.32
N PHE A 21 -17.89 2.40 13.31
CA PHE A 21 -17.90 3.82 13.65
C PHE A 21 -18.88 4.62 12.78
N LEU A 22 -18.90 4.36 11.47
CA LEU A 22 -19.75 5.07 10.51
C LEU A 22 -21.24 4.83 10.75
N TRP A 23 -21.63 3.59 11.08
CA TRP A 23 -23.04 3.23 11.20
C TRP A 23 -23.56 3.24 12.64
N HIS A 24 -22.73 2.88 13.61
CA HIS A 24 -23.12 2.66 14.99
C HIS A 24 -22.89 3.88 15.88
N GLY A 25 -21.91 4.74 15.55
CA GLY A 25 -21.63 5.96 16.33
C GLY A 25 -21.36 5.71 17.83
N GLY A 26 -21.02 4.47 18.22
CA GLY A 26 -20.79 4.05 19.61
C GLY A 26 -21.90 3.21 20.26
N GLU A 27 -23.05 3.00 19.60
CA GLU A 27 -24.15 2.18 20.12
C GLU A 27 -24.36 0.91 19.29
N ALA A 28 -24.51 -0.24 19.96
CA ALA A 28 -24.74 -1.51 19.26
C ALA A 28 -26.09 -1.51 18.52
N SER A 29 -26.09 -1.99 17.27
CA SER A 29 -27.24 -2.21 16.39
C SER A 29 -27.82 -0.98 15.67
N LYS A 30 -27.20 -0.64 14.53
CA LYS A 30 -27.82 0.17 13.46
C LYS A 30 -27.67 -0.55 12.13
N ILE A 31 -28.67 -0.43 11.26
CA ILE A 31 -28.71 -1.11 9.97
C ILE A 31 -27.56 -0.61 9.08
N HIS A 32 -26.77 -1.51 8.52
CA HIS A 32 -25.80 -1.17 7.46
C HIS A 32 -26.56 -0.84 6.17
N TRP A 33 -26.80 0.45 5.92
CA TRP A 33 -27.56 0.89 4.74
C TRP A 33 -26.89 0.58 3.41
N LYS A 34 -25.56 0.40 3.40
CA LYS A 34 -24.80 0.14 2.19
C LYS A 34 -23.53 -0.64 2.50
N ALA A 35 -23.21 -1.62 1.64
CA ALA A 35 -21.96 -2.38 1.74
C ALA A 35 -20.73 -1.46 1.62
N TRP A 36 -19.70 -1.73 2.42
CA TRP A 36 -18.45 -0.95 2.46
C TRP A 36 -17.82 -0.79 1.06
N SER A 37 -17.76 -1.87 0.28
CA SER A 37 -17.24 -1.85 -1.10
C SER A 37 -18.00 -0.88 -2.02
N LYS A 38 -19.30 -0.69 -1.82
CA LYS A 38 -20.11 0.29 -2.57
C LYS A 38 -19.89 1.73 -2.07
N LEU A 39 -19.53 1.91 -0.80
CA LEU A 39 -19.14 3.23 -0.26
C LEU A 39 -17.76 3.65 -0.75
N CYS A 40 -16.86 2.70 -1.00
CA CYS A 40 -15.52 2.98 -1.53
C CYS A 40 -15.49 3.40 -3.00
N LYS A 41 -16.60 3.25 -3.74
CA LYS A 41 -16.69 3.75 -5.11
C LYS A 41 -16.64 5.27 -5.16
N LEU A 42 -16.25 5.81 -6.31
CA LEU A 42 -16.24 7.26 -6.56
C LEU A 42 -17.65 7.85 -6.41
N ARG A 43 -17.75 9.14 -6.05
CA ARG A 43 -19.05 9.84 -6.00
C ARG A 43 -19.81 9.77 -7.33
N LYS A 44 -19.10 9.83 -8.45
CA LYS A 44 -19.67 9.68 -9.81
C LYS A 44 -20.29 8.30 -10.06
N GLU A 45 -19.83 7.29 -9.34
CA GLU A 45 -20.31 5.90 -9.42
C GLU A 45 -21.32 5.57 -8.29
N GLY A 46 -21.81 6.59 -7.59
CA GLY A 46 -22.78 6.44 -6.50
C GLY A 46 -22.18 5.96 -5.17
N GLY A 47 -20.86 6.01 -4.99
CA GLY A 47 -20.20 5.79 -3.70
C GLY A 47 -19.92 7.09 -2.93
N LEU A 48 -19.19 6.98 -1.81
CA LEU A 48 -18.76 8.13 -1.00
C LEU A 48 -17.29 8.52 -1.26
N GLY A 49 -16.56 7.73 -2.04
CA GLY A 49 -15.14 7.96 -2.31
C GLY A 49 -14.22 7.52 -1.18
N PHE A 50 -14.68 6.67 -0.26
CA PHE A 50 -13.78 6.03 0.70
C PHE A 50 -12.77 5.13 -0.01
N ARG A 51 -11.64 4.86 0.62
CA ARG A 51 -10.61 4.00 0.05
C ARG A 51 -10.68 2.63 0.72
N LEU A 52 -10.61 1.57 -0.08
CA LEU A 52 -10.34 0.23 0.45
C LEU A 52 -8.95 0.24 1.09
N LEU A 53 -8.85 -0.14 2.36
CA LEU A 53 -7.59 -0.01 3.10
C LEU A 53 -6.48 -0.87 2.49
N LYS A 54 -6.84 -2.02 1.94
CA LYS A 54 -5.91 -2.88 1.21
C LYS A 54 -5.31 -2.19 -0.01
N GLU A 55 -6.15 -1.62 -0.86
CA GLU A 55 -5.69 -0.88 -2.04
C GLU A 55 -4.89 0.37 -1.64
N HIS A 56 -5.31 1.04 -0.57
CA HIS A 56 -4.61 2.21 -0.05
C HIS A 56 -3.22 1.85 0.50
N ASN A 57 -3.09 0.74 1.24
CA ASN A 57 -1.81 0.23 1.73
C ASN A 57 -0.87 -0.08 0.56
N LEU A 58 -1.35 -0.82 -0.45
CA LEU A 58 -0.56 -1.13 -1.64
C LEU A 58 -0.14 0.13 -2.40
N ALA A 59 -1.04 1.10 -2.58
CA ALA A 59 -0.70 2.36 -3.24
C ALA A 59 0.34 3.17 -2.46
N LEU A 60 0.29 3.16 -1.12
CA LEU A 60 1.30 3.80 -0.28
C LEU A 60 2.65 3.09 -0.38
N LEU A 61 2.67 1.76 -0.44
CA LEU A 61 3.88 0.97 -0.67
C LEU A 61 4.48 1.29 -2.03
N ALA A 62 3.69 1.25 -3.10
CA ALA A 62 4.12 1.60 -4.45
C ALA A 62 4.73 3.02 -4.50
N LYS A 63 4.10 3.98 -3.80
CA LYS A 63 4.60 5.35 -3.70
C LYS A 63 5.95 5.44 -2.98
N GLN A 64 6.17 4.64 -1.93
CA GLN A 64 7.46 4.59 -1.25
C GLN A 64 8.51 3.88 -2.11
N ALA A 65 8.16 2.73 -2.69
CA ALA A 65 8.99 1.97 -3.62
C ALA A 65 9.49 2.81 -4.78
N LEU A 66 8.62 3.66 -5.36
CA LEU A 66 9.02 4.59 -6.42
C LEU A 66 10.03 5.64 -5.94
N ARG A 67 9.96 6.10 -4.69
CA ARG A 67 10.86 7.14 -4.16
C ARG A 67 12.28 6.63 -3.91
N VAL A 68 12.41 5.39 -3.46
CA VAL A 68 13.70 4.79 -3.09
C VAL A 68 14.77 4.95 -4.18
N PRO A 69 14.55 4.57 -5.46
CA PRO A 69 15.58 4.68 -6.50
C PRO A 69 15.90 6.13 -6.91
N PHE A 70 14.98 7.08 -6.72
CA PHE A 70 15.22 8.49 -7.09
C PHE A 70 15.76 9.35 -5.95
N GLN A 71 15.67 8.88 -4.69
CA GLN A 71 16.10 9.61 -3.49
C GLN A 71 17.31 8.94 -2.82
N THR A 72 18.34 8.66 -3.63
CA THR A 72 19.63 8.13 -3.19
C THR A 72 20.37 9.18 -2.36
N GLY A 73 20.49 8.97 -1.04
CA GLY A 73 21.15 9.92 -0.13
C GLY A 73 20.33 10.26 1.12
N THR A 74 19.06 9.84 1.18
CA THR A 74 18.28 9.92 2.42
C THR A 74 18.64 8.81 3.40
N SER A 75 18.48 9.06 4.70
CA SER A 75 18.66 8.01 5.73
C SER A 75 17.72 6.82 5.50
N LEU A 76 16.51 7.08 5.01
CA LEU A 76 15.54 6.06 4.62
C LEU A 76 16.07 5.18 3.47
N HIS A 77 16.61 5.77 2.42
CA HIS A 77 17.26 5.02 1.33
C HIS A 77 18.37 4.14 1.89
N ASN A 78 19.22 4.67 2.76
CA ASN A 78 20.36 3.93 3.31
C ASN A 78 19.91 2.76 4.19
N VAL A 79 18.92 2.96 5.07
CA VAL A 79 18.37 1.88 5.91
C VAL A 79 17.76 0.79 5.02
N ILE A 80 16.99 1.19 4.01
CA ILE A 80 16.31 0.24 3.12
C ILE A 80 17.33 -0.50 2.25
N SER A 81 18.32 0.19 1.67
CA SER A 81 19.31 -0.42 0.80
C SER A 81 20.20 -1.40 1.55
N HIS A 82 20.68 -1.03 2.73
CA HIS A 82 21.54 -1.89 3.54
C HIS A 82 20.81 -3.13 4.04
N ARG A 83 19.50 -3.02 4.31
CA ARG A 83 18.69 -4.11 4.86
C ARG A 83 18.12 -5.04 3.79
N TYR A 84 17.68 -4.51 2.65
CA TYR A 84 16.83 -5.23 1.70
C TYR A 84 17.48 -5.51 0.33
N PHE A 85 18.49 -4.74 -0.07
CA PHE A 85 19.23 -4.98 -1.32
C PHE A 85 20.72 -4.63 -1.16
N PRO A 86 21.44 -5.34 -0.25
CA PRO A 86 22.85 -5.09 -0.05
C PRO A 86 23.63 -5.39 -1.33
N GLY A 87 24.36 -4.40 -1.85
CA GLY A 87 25.17 -4.54 -3.05
C GLY A 87 24.40 -4.75 -4.35
N SER A 88 23.08 -4.50 -4.36
CA SER A 88 22.21 -4.58 -5.55
C SER A 88 21.40 -3.30 -5.69
N THR A 89 20.77 -3.10 -6.85
CA THR A 89 19.83 -2.00 -7.04
C THR A 89 18.44 -2.36 -6.53
N PHE A 90 17.58 -1.36 -6.31
CA PHE A 90 16.19 -1.57 -5.89
C PHE A 90 15.46 -2.59 -6.78
N LEU A 91 15.65 -2.52 -8.10
CA LEU A 91 14.99 -3.40 -9.07
C LEU A 91 15.53 -4.84 -9.07
N GLU A 92 16.72 -5.06 -8.53
CA GLU A 92 17.41 -6.36 -8.44
C GLU A 92 17.27 -7.00 -7.05
N ALA A 93 16.53 -6.36 -6.14
CA ALA A 93 16.29 -6.85 -4.80
C ALA A 93 15.71 -8.28 -4.84
N ARG A 94 16.31 -9.20 -4.07
CA ARG A 94 15.88 -10.60 -4.03
C ARG A 94 14.81 -10.82 -2.97
N LEU A 95 13.95 -11.81 -3.20
CA LEU A 95 12.97 -12.28 -2.21
C LEU A 95 13.68 -12.69 -0.91
N GLY A 96 13.34 -11.99 0.17
CA GLY A 96 13.70 -12.34 1.54
C GLY A 96 12.49 -12.85 2.33
N SER A 97 12.73 -13.26 3.58
CA SER A 97 11.71 -13.91 4.43
C SER A 97 10.79 -12.96 5.20
N SER A 98 11.07 -11.65 5.21
CA SER A 98 10.24 -10.68 5.93
C SER A 98 9.11 -10.12 5.07
N LEU A 99 7.99 -9.72 5.70
CA LEU A 99 6.87 -9.06 5.01
C LEU A 99 7.28 -7.81 4.24
N ILE A 100 8.33 -7.11 4.71
CA ILE A 100 8.87 -5.93 4.04
C ILE A 100 9.70 -6.33 2.81
N HIS A 101 10.46 -7.43 2.85
CA HIS A 101 11.12 -7.95 1.64
C HIS A 101 10.10 -8.35 0.58
N LEU A 102 9.04 -9.05 0.99
CA LEU A 102 7.99 -9.47 0.06
C LEU A 102 7.25 -8.26 -0.53
N ALA A 103 6.99 -7.24 0.28
CA ALA A 103 6.42 -5.98 -0.19
C ALA A 103 7.36 -5.25 -1.17
N VAL A 104 8.65 -5.15 -0.86
CA VAL A 104 9.65 -4.53 -1.75
C VAL A 104 9.75 -5.30 -3.06
N ASP A 105 9.92 -6.61 -3.04
CA ASP A 105 10.01 -7.46 -4.23
C ASP A 105 8.74 -7.41 -5.10
N LEU A 106 7.56 -7.50 -4.47
CA LEU A 106 6.28 -7.39 -5.18
C LEU A 106 6.14 -6.03 -5.87
N GLU A 107 6.51 -4.94 -5.18
CA GLU A 107 6.47 -3.61 -5.77
C GLU A 107 7.55 -3.42 -6.83
N CYS A 108 8.75 -3.99 -6.68
CA CYS A 108 9.78 -4.00 -7.73
C CYS A 108 9.27 -4.69 -9.00
N LYS A 109 8.58 -5.82 -8.87
CA LYS A 109 7.96 -6.53 -10.00
C LYS A 109 6.82 -5.73 -10.64
N ARG A 110 6.01 -5.06 -9.84
CA ARG A 110 4.94 -4.17 -10.33
C ARG A 110 5.50 -2.96 -11.06
N LEU A 111 6.54 -2.36 -10.51
CA LEU A 111 7.25 -1.24 -11.10
C LEU A 111 7.98 -1.67 -12.38
N SER A 112 8.67 -2.80 -12.41
CA SER A 112 9.38 -3.27 -13.61
C SER A 112 8.43 -3.55 -14.79
N ALA A 113 7.19 -3.97 -14.51
CA ALA A 113 6.15 -4.12 -15.53
C ALA A 113 5.65 -2.77 -16.11
N GLY A 114 5.73 -1.69 -15.33
CA GLY A 114 5.22 -0.36 -15.71
C GLY A 114 6.28 0.64 -16.17
N ILE A 115 7.53 0.47 -15.75
CA ILE A 115 8.66 1.32 -16.13
C ILE A 115 9.02 1.02 -17.58
N ARG A 116 9.04 2.07 -18.40
CA ARG A 116 9.55 2.00 -19.78
C ARG A 116 10.89 2.70 -19.84
N TRP A 117 11.85 2.09 -20.51
CA TRP A 117 13.12 2.73 -20.79
C TRP A 117 12.90 3.83 -21.83
N LYS A 118 13.26 5.07 -21.49
CA LYS A 118 13.20 6.20 -22.42
C LYS A 118 14.62 6.52 -22.87
N ILE A 119 14.87 6.42 -24.17
CA ILE A 119 16.12 6.82 -24.80
C ILE A 119 15.97 8.27 -25.24
N GLY A 120 16.79 9.15 -24.69
CA GLY A 120 16.78 10.58 -25.02
C GLY A 120 15.77 11.40 -24.20
N ASN A 121 15.79 12.72 -24.45
CA ASN A 121 14.89 13.70 -23.81
C ASN A 121 13.43 13.57 -24.23
#